data_AF-A0A4Q7R5M5-F1
#
_entry.id   AF-A0A4Q7R5M5-F1
#
_cell.length_a   1.000
_cell.length_b   1.000
_cell.length_c   1.000
_cell.angle_alpha   90.00
_cell.angle_beta   90.00
_cell.angle_gamma   90.00
#
_symmetry.space_group_name_H-M   'P 1'
#
loop_
_entity.id
_entity.type
_entity.pdbx_description
1 polymer ?
#
loop_
_entity_poly.entity_id
_entity_poly.type
_entity_poly.pdbx_seq_one_letter_code
_entity_poly.pdbx_strand_id
1 'polypeptide(L)'
;MPWTRDEMAARAAAELTDGQYVNLGIGLPTLVPNHLPPGSSVTLHAENGILGVGPFPYDDNGARRVIVLMEHRTRQGAPKLLSTCTLPLTGRGVVQRVITDLAVLDITDGTFTLVELAPDVTRTEVQASTAATVTW
;
A
#
# COMPACT_ATOMS: atom_id res chain seq x y z
N MET A 1 0.73 -13.90 -13.56
CA MET A 1 -0.47 -13.05 -13.73
C MET A 1 -0.50 -11.98 -12.63
N PRO A 2 -1.20 -10.84 -12.82
CA PRO A 2 -1.42 -9.85 -11.75
C PRO A 2 -2.04 -10.48 -10.49
N TRP A 3 -1.67 -9.96 -9.33
CA TRP A 3 -2.28 -10.35 -8.05
C TRP A 3 -3.75 -9.96 -7.99
N THR A 4 -4.55 -10.85 -7.42
CA THR A 4 -5.88 -10.54 -6.94
C THR A 4 -5.84 -9.61 -5.73
N ARG A 5 -7.00 -9.06 -5.37
CA ARG A 5 -7.17 -8.25 -4.16
C ARG A 5 -6.81 -9.00 -2.88
N ASP A 6 -7.11 -10.29 -2.83
CA ASP A 6 -6.80 -11.13 -1.68
C ASP A 6 -5.29 -11.37 -1.57
N GLU A 7 -4.61 -11.65 -2.69
CA GLU A 7 -3.16 -11.81 -2.73
C GLU A 7 -2.42 -10.50 -2.40
N MET A 8 -2.90 -9.36 -2.89
CA MET A 8 -2.37 -8.05 -2.47
C MET A 8 -2.49 -7.82 -0.97
N ALA A 9 -3.64 -8.20 -0.38
CA ALA A 9 -3.87 -8.09 1.05
C ALA A 9 -2.96 -9.04 1.85
N ALA A 10 -2.77 -10.27 1.37
CA ALA A 10 -1.82 -11.22 1.94
C ALA A 10 -0.38 -10.67 1.90
N ARG A 11 0.01 -10.07 0.78
CA ARG A 11 1.33 -9.47 0.63
C ARG A 11 1.51 -8.28 1.57
N ALA A 12 0.49 -7.46 1.75
CA ALA A 12 0.53 -6.37 2.72
C ALA A 12 0.56 -6.86 4.17
N ALA A 13 -0.12 -7.97 4.50
CA ALA A 13 -0.04 -8.57 5.83
C ALA A 13 1.39 -9.00 6.18
N ALA A 14 2.17 -9.45 5.19
CA ALA A 14 3.59 -9.78 5.37
C ALA A 14 4.48 -8.57 5.69
N GLU A 15 3.98 -7.33 5.56
CA GLU A 15 4.70 -6.11 6.00
C GLU A 15 4.51 -5.83 7.49
N LEU A 16 3.56 -6.50 8.14
CA LEU A 16 3.17 -6.23 9.51
C LEU A 16 4.00 -7.09 10.47
N THR A 17 4.33 -6.50 11.61
CA THR A 17 5.07 -7.17 12.69
C THR A 17 4.29 -7.10 13.98
N ASP A 18 4.47 -8.13 14.81
CA ASP A 18 3.82 -8.22 16.11
C ASP A 18 4.05 -6.97 16.97
N GLY A 19 2.99 -6.52 17.66
CA GLY A 19 2.97 -5.30 18.45
C GLY A 19 2.76 -4.00 17.66
N GLN A 20 2.68 -4.04 16.32
CA GLN A 20 2.36 -2.85 15.54
C GLN A 20 0.91 -2.40 15.73
N TYR A 21 0.71 -1.08 15.71
CA TYR A 21 -0.61 -0.46 15.56
C TYR A 21 -0.79 0.00 14.11
N VAL A 22 -1.85 -0.46 13.45
CA VAL A 22 -2.07 -0.23 12.03
C VAL A 22 -3.46 0.37 11.82
N ASN A 23 -3.50 1.53 11.17
CA ASN A 23 -4.74 2.12 10.68
C ASN A 23 -5.02 1.63 9.25
N LEU A 24 -6.17 0.99 9.06
CA LEU A 24 -6.63 0.49 7.77
C LEU A 24 -7.65 1.47 7.18
N GLY A 25 -7.32 1.97 5.99
CA GLY A 25 -8.28 2.63 5.14
C GLY A 25 -9.35 1.65 4.64
N ILE A 26 -10.46 2.20 4.17
CA ILE A 26 -11.61 1.41 3.72
C ILE A 26 -11.32 0.62 2.43
N GLY A 27 -12.01 -0.50 2.24
CA GLY A 27 -11.93 -1.29 1.00
C GLY A 27 -10.80 -2.32 1.01
N LEU A 28 -9.87 -2.25 0.06
CA LEU A 28 -8.81 -3.26 -0.09
C LEU A 28 -8.00 -3.52 1.19
N PRO A 29 -7.60 -2.51 1.99
CA PRO A 29 -6.85 -2.75 3.22
C PRO A 29 -7.63 -3.52 4.29
N THR A 30 -8.97 -3.54 4.25
CA THR A 30 -9.77 -4.30 5.24
C THR A 30 -9.71 -5.81 5.03
N LEU A 31 -9.07 -6.29 3.96
CA LEU A 31 -8.80 -7.72 3.73
C LEU A 31 -7.51 -8.19 4.43
N VAL A 32 -6.59 -7.28 4.75
CA VAL A 32 -5.28 -7.57 5.36
C VAL A 32 -5.38 -8.42 6.64
N PRO A 33 -6.35 -8.18 7.56
CA PRO A 33 -6.44 -8.94 8.80
C PRO A 33 -6.66 -10.45 8.60
N ASN A 34 -7.28 -10.86 7.48
CA ASN A 34 -7.56 -12.27 7.18
C ASN A 34 -6.29 -13.09 6.91
N HIS A 35 -5.18 -12.41 6.64
CA HIS A 35 -3.91 -13.02 6.27
C HIS A 35 -2.86 -12.94 7.37
N LEU A 36 -3.23 -12.41 8.55
CA LEU A 36 -2.34 -12.40 9.71
C LEU A 36 -2.20 -13.81 10.29
N PRO A 37 -0.98 -14.20 10.73
CA PRO A 37 -0.79 -15.47 11.41
C PRO A 37 -1.70 -15.60 12.65
N PRO A 38 -2.19 -16.82 12.96
CA PRO A 38 -2.90 -17.06 14.20
C PRO A 38 -2.06 -16.63 15.41
N GLY A 39 -2.65 -15.83 16.30
CA GLY A 39 -1.96 -15.32 17.49
C GLY A 39 -1.14 -14.05 17.26
N SER A 40 -1.22 -13.42 16.07
CA SER A 40 -0.57 -12.12 15.86
C SER A 40 -1.08 -11.08 16.86
N SER A 41 -0.16 -10.24 17.34
CA SER A 41 -0.43 -9.16 18.31
C SER A 41 -0.59 -7.78 17.66
N VAL A 42 -0.76 -7.73 16.34
CA VAL A 42 -1.03 -6.49 15.61
C VAL A 42 -2.37 -5.89 16.06
N THR A 43 -2.35 -4.62 16.46
CA THR A 43 -3.56 -3.86 16.78
C THR A 43 -4.07 -3.16 15.52
N LEU A 44 -5.33 -3.40 15.16
CA LEU A 44 -5.94 -2.89 13.94
C LEU A 44 -7.00 -1.85 14.27
N HIS A 45 -6.95 -0.71 13.59
CA HIS A 45 -7.96 0.33 13.65
C HIS A 45 -8.50 0.61 12.25
N ALA A 46 -9.82 0.64 12.08
CA ALA A 46 -10.44 0.95 10.80
C ALA A 46 -11.01 2.37 10.81
N GLU A 47 -10.72 3.15 9.76
CA GLU A 47 -11.15 4.55 9.56
C GLU A 47 -12.66 4.78 9.73
N ASN A 48 -13.48 3.73 9.54
CA ASN A 48 -14.94 3.79 9.64
C ASN A 48 -15.54 3.40 11.01
N GLY A 49 -14.74 3.22 12.07
CA GLY A 49 -15.24 3.22 13.45
C GLY A 49 -15.76 1.89 14.03
N ILE A 50 -15.02 0.79 13.90
CA ILE A 50 -15.16 -0.47 14.67
C ILE A 50 -13.73 -1.02 14.89
N LEU A 51 -13.18 -1.39 16.06
CA LEU A 51 -13.47 -1.23 17.50
C LEU A 51 -12.12 -1.44 18.24
N GLY A 52 -11.81 -0.63 19.26
CA GLY A 52 -10.63 -0.79 20.13
C GLY A 52 -10.23 0.52 20.80
N VAL A 53 -11.02 0.99 21.75
CA VAL A 53 -10.86 2.30 22.43
C VAL A 53 -9.57 2.37 23.25
N GLY A 54 -8.63 3.14 22.74
CA GLY A 54 -7.50 3.75 23.44
C GLY A 54 -7.16 5.06 22.72
N PRO A 55 -6.50 6.04 23.39
CA PRO A 55 -6.10 7.27 22.74
C PRO A 55 -5.28 6.96 21.47
N PHE A 56 -5.58 7.68 20.38
CA PHE A 56 -4.90 7.54 19.10
C PHE A 56 -3.39 7.71 19.32
N PRO A 57 -2.53 6.77 18.90
CA PRO A 57 -1.10 6.83 19.17
C PRO A 57 -0.36 7.76 18.19
N TYR A 58 -1.01 8.83 17.72
CA TYR A 58 -0.29 9.89 17.04
C TYR A 58 0.41 10.71 18.12
N ASP A 59 1.75 10.66 18.15
CA ASP A 59 2.50 11.87 18.44
C ASP A 59 2.22 12.89 17.32
N ASP A 60 2.54 14.16 17.53
CA ASP A 60 2.29 15.27 16.58
C ASP A 60 2.96 15.07 15.18
N ASN A 61 3.57 13.91 14.91
CA ASN A 61 4.32 13.53 13.72
C ASN A 61 3.58 12.58 12.75
N GLY A 62 2.39 12.07 13.10
CA GLY A 62 1.61 11.20 12.21
C GLY A 62 2.12 9.75 12.09
N ALA A 63 1.70 9.02 11.06
CA ALA A 63 2.09 7.61 10.89
C ALA A 63 3.58 7.47 10.54
N ARG A 64 4.31 6.62 11.27
CA ARG A 64 5.74 6.34 11.01
C ARG A 64 6.00 5.70 9.63
N ARG A 65 5.02 4.95 9.11
CA ARG A 65 5.08 4.29 7.81
C ARG A 65 3.68 4.24 7.20
N VAL A 66 3.58 4.62 5.93
CA VAL A 66 2.35 4.61 5.13
C VAL A 66 2.57 3.70 3.92
N ILE A 67 1.72 2.69 3.82
CA ILE A 67 1.67 1.75 2.71
C ILE A 67 0.33 1.93 2.00
N VAL A 68 0.36 2.15 0.69
CA VAL A 68 -0.85 2.25 -0.13
C VAL A 68 -1.12 0.92 -0.81
N LEU A 69 -2.34 0.40 -0.69
CA LEU A 69 -2.82 -0.75 -1.45
C LEU A 69 -3.80 -0.27 -2.51
N MET A 70 -3.52 -0.52 -3.79
CA MET A 70 -4.41 -0.11 -4.87
C MET A 70 -4.16 -0.85 -6.18
N GLU A 71 -5.16 -0.93 -7.06
CA GLU A 71 -4.94 -1.30 -8.46
C GLU A 71 -3.94 -0.32 -9.12
N HIS A 72 -3.04 -0.84 -9.95
CA HIS A 72 -1.95 -0.12 -10.59
C HIS A 72 -2.46 0.90 -11.61
N ARG A 73 -3.55 0.54 -12.30
CA ARG A 73 -4.22 1.35 -13.31
C ARG A 73 -5.66 1.67 -12.89
N THR A 74 -6.26 2.68 -13.51
CA THR A 74 -7.68 2.96 -13.38
C THR A 74 -8.51 1.90 -14.12
N ARG A 75 -9.84 1.91 -13.92
CA ARG A 75 -10.77 1.07 -14.70
C ARG A 75 -10.67 1.29 -16.22
N GLN A 76 -10.23 2.48 -16.64
CA GLN A 76 -10.03 2.84 -18.05
C GLN A 76 -8.61 2.52 -18.55
N GLY A 77 -7.76 1.91 -17.70
CA GLY A 77 -6.39 1.52 -18.04
C GLY A 77 -5.34 2.62 -17.88
N ALA A 78 -5.70 3.81 -17.39
CA ALA A 78 -4.75 4.90 -17.19
C ALA A 78 -3.82 4.61 -15.98
N PRO A 79 -2.52 4.95 -16.04
CA PRO A 79 -1.60 4.84 -14.91
C PRO A 79 -2.06 5.65 -13.70
N LYS A 80 -1.89 5.10 -12.49
CA LYS A 80 -2.14 5.84 -11.24
C LYS A 80 -0.87 6.28 -10.53
N LEU A 81 0.28 5.71 -10.89
CA LEU A 81 1.60 6.12 -10.41
C LEU A 81 2.14 7.21 -11.34
N LEU A 82 2.05 8.46 -10.88
CA LEU A 82 2.37 9.66 -11.65
C LEU A 82 3.65 10.31 -11.11
N SER A 83 4.42 10.97 -11.97
CA SER A 83 5.57 11.80 -11.56
C SER A 83 5.15 13.05 -10.79
N THR A 84 3.91 13.52 -10.99
CA THR A 84 3.31 14.63 -10.25
C THR A 84 1.82 14.38 -10.12
N CYS A 85 1.27 14.47 -8.91
CA CYS A 85 -0.16 14.35 -8.69
C CYS A 85 -0.89 15.55 -9.30
N THR A 86 -1.94 15.27 -10.06
CA THR A 86 -2.81 16.28 -10.69
C THR A 86 -4.01 16.66 -9.82
N LEU A 87 -4.24 15.92 -8.74
CA LEU A 87 -5.32 16.13 -7.77
C LEU A 87 -4.77 16.74 -6.47
N PRO A 88 -5.61 17.43 -5.68
CA PRO A 88 -5.22 17.95 -4.38
C PRO A 88 -4.58 16.87 -3.50
N LEU A 89 -3.37 17.14 -3.00
CA LEU A 89 -2.63 16.22 -2.16
C LEU A 89 -3.24 16.19 -0.76
N THR A 90 -3.55 14.99 -0.26
CA THR A 90 -3.93 14.76 1.15
C THR A 90 -2.71 14.73 2.09
N GLY A 91 -1.52 14.55 1.52
CA GLY A 91 -0.21 14.65 2.18
C GLY A 91 0.89 14.56 1.12
N ARG A 92 1.95 15.36 1.25
CA ARG A 92 3.07 15.37 0.30
C ARG A 92 4.22 14.53 0.85
N GLY A 93 4.70 13.56 0.07
CA GLY A 93 5.86 12.74 0.44
C GLY A 93 5.62 11.78 1.61
N VAL A 94 4.36 11.51 1.96
CA VAL A 94 4.01 10.71 3.14
C VAL A 94 3.96 9.21 2.88
N VAL A 95 3.95 8.77 1.62
CA VAL A 95 3.86 7.35 1.25
C VAL A 95 5.27 6.80 1.03
N GLN A 96 5.61 5.71 1.72
CA GLN A 96 6.92 5.04 1.57
C GLN A 96 6.85 3.80 0.68
N ARG A 97 5.68 3.15 0.58
CA ARG A 97 5.50 1.94 -0.24
C ARG A 97 4.11 1.91 -0.87
N VAL A 98 4.03 1.43 -2.10
CA VAL A 98 2.78 1.10 -2.78
C VAL A 98 2.79 -0.36 -3.20
N ILE A 99 1.73 -1.07 -2.87
CA ILE A 99 1.47 -2.45 -3.28
C ILE A 99 0.31 -2.39 -4.27
N THR A 100 0.55 -2.91 -5.46
CA THR A 100 -0.43 -2.99 -6.55
C THR A 100 -0.61 -4.40 -7.05
N ASP A 101 -1.57 -4.62 -7.93
CA ASP A 101 -1.79 -5.90 -8.59
C ASP A 101 -0.59 -6.35 -9.45
N LEU A 102 0.26 -5.41 -9.89
CA LEU A 102 1.42 -5.72 -10.72
C LEU A 102 2.74 -5.84 -9.95
N ALA A 103 2.91 -5.05 -8.88
CA ALA A 103 4.21 -4.90 -8.22
C ALA A 103 4.11 -4.26 -6.83
N VAL A 104 5.17 -4.45 -6.04
CA VAL A 104 5.52 -3.65 -4.86
C VAL A 104 6.60 -2.66 -5.25
N LEU A 105 6.37 -1.38 -4.93
CA LEU A 105 7.29 -0.29 -5.21
C LEU A 105 7.52 0.53 -3.95
N ASP A 106 8.80 0.79 -3.64
CA ASP A 106 9.19 1.78 -2.64
C ASP A 106 9.23 3.17 -3.25
N ILE A 107 8.95 4.17 -2.42
CA ILE A 107 8.95 5.57 -2.81
C ILE A 107 9.98 6.30 -1.95
N THR A 108 10.98 6.88 -2.59
CA THR A 108 11.99 7.71 -1.91
C THR A 108 12.19 8.97 -2.73
N ASP A 109 11.95 10.13 -2.12
CA ASP A 109 12.06 11.44 -2.76
C ASP A 109 11.30 11.56 -4.10
N GLY A 110 10.15 10.88 -4.20
CA GLY A 110 9.31 10.85 -5.41
C GLY A 110 9.79 9.88 -6.50
N THR A 111 10.88 9.15 -6.27
CA THR A 111 11.35 8.07 -7.14
C THR A 111 10.69 6.75 -6.72
N PHE A 112 10.17 6.01 -7.70
CA PHE A 112 9.62 4.66 -7.49
C PHE A 112 10.71 3.62 -7.74
N THR A 113 11.02 2.79 -6.75
CA THR A 113 11.95 1.67 -6.87
C THR A 113 11.19 0.35 -6.78
N LEU A 114 11.34 -0.50 -7.80
CA LEU A 114 10.74 -1.82 -7.85
C LEU A 114 11.35 -2.73 -6.79
N VAL A 115 10.50 -3.25 -5.90
CA VAL A 115 10.88 -4.20 -4.84
C VAL A 115 10.51 -5.62 -5.25
N GLU A 116 9.32 -5.80 -5.81
CA GLU A 116 8.76 -7.11 -6.11
C GLU A 116 7.79 -7.02 -7.29
N LEU A 117 7.75 -8.08 -8.09
CA LEU A 117 6.79 -8.25 -9.18
C LEU A 117 5.77 -9.31 -8.79
N ALA A 118 4.51 -9.10 -9.17
CA ALA A 118 3.56 -10.19 -9.18
C ALA A 118 4.07 -11.32 -10.11
N PRO A 119 3.67 -12.59 -9.89
CA PRO A 119 4.10 -13.70 -10.73
C PRO A 119 3.91 -13.40 -12.22
N ASP A 120 4.86 -13.77 -13.06
CA ASP A 120 4.87 -13.55 -14.52
C ASP A 120 4.78 -12.10 -15.02
N VAL A 121 4.66 -11.10 -14.14
CA VAL A 121 4.71 -9.68 -14.52
C VAL A 121 6.15 -9.29 -14.78
N THR A 122 6.38 -8.51 -15.84
CA THR A 122 7.73 -8.07 -16.22
C THR A 122 8.01 -6.63 -15.80
N ARG A 123 9.30 -6.28 -15.65
CA ARG A 123 9.71 -4.88 -15.42
C ARG A 123 9.21 -3.94 -16.51
N THR A 124 9.25 -4.40 -17.76
CA THR A 124 8.76 -3.65 -18.92
C THR A 124 7.27 -3.37 -18.81
N GLU A 125 6.48 -4.35 -18.37
CA GLU A 125 5.05 -4.18 -18.15
C GLU A 125 4.76 -3.18 -17.03
N VAL A 126 5.49 -3.24 -15.91
CA VAL A 126 5.34 -2.26 -14.81
C VAL A 126 5.69 -0.86 -15.29
N GLN A 127 6.82 -0.68 -15.97
CA GLN A 127 7.23 0.61 -16.51
C GLN A 127 6.23 1.14 -17.55
N ALA A 128 5.67 0.29 -18.42
CA ALA A 128 4.62 0.67 -19.37
C ALA A 128 3.27 0.99 -18.68
N SER A 129 3.07 0.50 -17.46
CA SER A 129 1.89 0.75 -16.62
C SER A 129 2.01 1.97 -15.70
N THR A 130 3.19 2.58 -15.65
CA THR A 130 3.56 3.66 -14.72
C THR A 130 3.88 4.92 -15.52
N ALA A 131 3.31 6.06 -15.13
CA ALA A 131 3.64 7.35 -15.77
C ALA A 131 4.86 8.04 -15.13
N ALA A 132 5.33 7.54 -13.97
CA ALA A 132 6.60 7.92 -13.38
C ALA A 132 7.76 7.05 -13.89
N THR A 133 8.99 7.48 -13.61
CA THR A 133 10.17 6.61 -13.80
C THR A 133 10.21 5.58 -12.69
N VAL A 134 10.40 4.31 -13.06
CA VAL A 134 10.60 3.21 -12.12
C VAL A 134 12.05 2.74 -12.21
N THR A 135 12.75 2.77 -11.09
CA THR A 135 14.10 2.20 -10.93
C THR A 135 14.00 0.78 -10.37
N TRP A 136 15.06 -0.01 -10.48
CA TRP A 136 15.11 -1.42 -10.05
C TRP A 136 16.50 -1.81 -9.60
#